data_AF-A0A524J5T3-F1
#
_entry.id   AF-A0A524J5T3-F1
#
_cell.length_a   1.000
_cell.length_b   1.000
_cell.length_c   1.000
_cell.angle_alpha   90.00
_cell.angle_beta   90.00
_cell.angle_gamma   90.00
#
_symmetry.space_group_name_H-M   'P 1'
#
loop_
_entity.id
_entity.type
_entity.pdbx_description
1 polymer ?
#
loop_
_entity_poly.entity_id
_entity_poly.type
_entity_poly.pdbx_seq_one_letter_code
_entity_poly.pdbx_strand_id
1 'polypeptide(L)'
;MWVAVGSIVSLVAALALLALALAPPPSADGAAAAKKGKGKEKKYTGPKISTPNADRCDFLDTSVCLQPFPNNLYLDSGAGTATGNRINLNPKSMPANAAGTAIDPTEINRNDGFSPGQAIVLHIDGLDNQAAFDRSGIVPIDAPAEYRQKKQPVIVINATTKQRHPVFAEMDSIPEADSDRNLIIRPLRNWEEGQRYIVALRNLRTADGKKIKAPNGFKVYSKKLITKQKKVENRRAYFEQKIFKKLKKTKRTGRRKELYMAWDFSVASAESLSERVLAMRDDAFAKLGDTNLGDRTIEGDSPAFTVTDVQDNPDIEILRRVKGTIDNVPCYLNENGCPPGSHFMFDSKDSTMPTWDPSYTVDVPFQCDIPNAVVGAGSVKPARPSLYGHGLLG
;
A
#
# COMPACT_ATOMS: atom_id res chain seq x y z
N MET A 1 -47.27 -11.22 -23.82
CA MET A 1 -48.47 -12.03 -23.58
C MET A 1 -48.14 -12.98 -22.42
N TRP A 2 -48.78 -12.73 -21.26
CA TRP A 2 -48.82 -13.52 -19.99
C TRP A 2 -47.57 -13.45 -19.08
N VAL A 3 -47.59 -12.64 -17.99
CA VAL A 3 -48.17 -12.84 -16.61
C VAL A 3 -47.21 -13.70 -15.75
N ALA A 4 -46.45 -13.19 -14.78
CA ALA A 4 -46.75 -12.56 -13.47
C ALA A 4 -47.26 -13.54 -12.38
N VAL A 5 -46.90 -13.22 -11.12
CA VAL A 5 -47.33 -13.78 -9.81
C VAL A 5 -46.48 -14.95 -9.27
N GLY A 6 -46.00 -14.98 -8.03
CA GLY A 6 -46.18 -14.09 -6.88
C GLY A 6 -45.52 -14.65 -5.61
N SER A 7 -45.29 -13.75 -4.66
CA SER A 7 -44.72 -13.94 -3.32
C SER A 7 -45.57 -14.81 -2.38
N ILE A 8 -44.95 -15.50 -1.41
CA ILE A 8 -45.56 -15.77 -0.10
C ILE A 8 -44.52 -15.59 1.02
N VAL A 9 -44.91 -14.75 1.99
CA VAL A 9 -44.33 -14.49 3.31
C VAL A 9 -45.04 -15.38 4.34
N SER A 10 -44.32 -15.88 5.36
CA SER A 10 -44.74 -16.07 6.79
C SER A 10 -43.75 -17.04 7.47
N LEU A 11 -42.92 -16.65 8.45
CA LEU A 11 -43.18 -16.31 9.86
C LEU A 11 -43.69 -17.51 10.70
N VAL A 12 -42.82 -18.15 11.48
CA VAL A 12 -43.18 -18.84 12.74
C VAL A 12 -42.04 -18.69 13.76
N ALA A 13 -42.42 -18.22 14.94
CA ALA A 13 -41.59 -17.93 16.09
C ALA A 13 -41.28 -19.17 16.96
N ALA A 14 -40.35 -18.96 17.89
CA ALA A 14 -39.74 -19.90 18.82
C ALA A 14 -40.69 -20.61 19.81
N LEU A 15 -40.29 -21.81 20.26
CA LEU A 15 -40.50 -22.24 21.65
C LEU A 15 -39.46 -23.30 22.06
N ALA A 16 -38.80 -23.05 23.18
CA ALA A 16 -37.82 -23.91 23.83
C ALA A 16 -38.50 -24.97 24.71
N LEU A 17 -37.92 -26.17 24.80
CA LEU A 17 -38.20 -27.11 25.88
C LEU A 17 -36.93 -27.82 26.36
N LEU A 18 -36.77 -27.74 27.68
CA LEU A 18 -35.72 -28.25 28.55
C LEU A 18 -35.61 -29.78 28.46
N ALA A 19 -34.39 -30.31 28.31
CA ALA A 19 -34.07 -31.68 28.69
C ALA A 19 -32.74 -31.68 29.47
N LEU A 20 -32.87 -31.69 30.80
CA LEU A 20 -31.79 -31.91 31.75
C LEU A 20 -31.48 -33.42 31.76
N ALA A 21 -30.29 -33.82 31.28
CA ALA A 21 -29.79 -35.18 31.46
C ALA A 21 -28.46 -35.11 32.24
N LEU A 22 -28.50 -35.65 33.47
CA LEU A 22 -27.35 -35.85 34.33
C LEU A 22 -26.40 -36.88 33.69
N ALA A 23 -25.16 -36.48 33.40
CA ALA A 23 -24.07 -37.39 33.10
C ALA A 23 -23.16 -37.53 34.34
N PRO A 24 -22.76 -38.75 34.75
CA PRO A 24 -21.84 -38.97 35.87
C PRO A 24 -20.40 -38.52 35.51
N PRO A 25 -19.59 -38.13 36.52
CA PRO A 25 -18.23 -37.66 36.27
C PRO A 25 -17.32 -38.81 35.80
N PRO A 26 -16.38 -38.57 34.85
CA PRO A 26 -15.40 -39.57 34.50
C PRO A 26 -14.36 -39.73 35.61
N SER A 27 -14.19 -40.99 36.02
CA SER A 27 -13.19 -41.51 36.95
C SER A 27 -11.76 -41.14 36.53
N ALA A 28 -10.94 -40.88 37.54
CA ALA A 28 -9.52 -40.62 37.40
C ALA A 28 -8.77 -41.89 37.00
N ASP A 29 -8.39 -41.99 35.73
CA ASP A 29 -7.35 -42.91 35.27
C ASP A 29 -6.19 -42.14 34.65
N GLY A 30 -4.99 -42.43 35.18
CA GLY A 30 -3.77 -41.69 34.93
C GLY A 30 -3.29 -41.79 33.48
N ALA A 31 -3.47 -40.72 32.72
CA ALA A 31 -2.67 -40.47 31.54
C ALA A 31 -1.39 -39.75 31.97
N ALA A 32 -0.27 -40.48 32.01
CA ALA A 32 1.06 -39.92 32.12
C ALA A 32 1.29 -38.94 30.95
N ALA A 33 1.01 -37.66 31.18
CA ALA A 33 1.35 -36.59 30.27
C ALA A 33 2.87 -36.56 30.14
N ALA A 34 3.37 -37.04 29.00
CA ALA A 34 4.76 -36.86 28.60
C ALA A 34 5.09 -35.37 28.67
N LYS A 35 5.78 -34.97 29.73
CA LYS A 35 6.40 -33.64 29.86
C LYS A 35 7.40 -33.49 28.72
N LYS A 36 6.95 -32.96 27.58
CA LYS A 36 7.85 -32.35 26.59
C LYS A 36 8.62 -31.28 27.34
N GLY A 37 9.88 -31.57 27.67
CA GLY A 37 10.76 -30.63 28.36
C GLY A 37 10.70 -29.28 27.67
N LYS A 38 10.29 -28.24 28.40
CA LYS A 38 10.51 -26.85 28.01
C LYS A 38 12.03 -26.69 27.88
N GLY A 39 12.55 -26.82 26.67
CA GLY A 39 13.98 -26.61 26.41
C GLY A 39 14.38 -25.26 27.00
N LYS A 40 15.42 -25.23 27.83
CA LYS A 40 15.88 -24.03 28.53
C LYS A 40 15.95 -22.86 27.54
N GLU A 41 15.26 -21.76 27.86
CA GLU A 41 15.31 -20.55 27.07
C GLU A 41 16.75 -20.06 26.96
N LYS A 42 17.22 -19.85 25.72
CA LYS A 42 18.60 -19.44 25.48
C LYS A 42 18.70 -17.94 25.72
N LYS A 43 19.61 -17.52 26.61
CA LYS A 43 19.88 -16.10 26.84
C LYS A 43 20.80 -15.55 25.74
N TYR A 44 20.55 -14.31 25.34
CA TYR A 44 21.44 -13.57 24.45
C TYR A 44 22.65 -13.05 25.25
N THR A 45 23.86 -13.38 24.79
CA THR A 45 25.13 -13.01 25.43
C THR A 45 25.99 -12.08 24.56
N GLY A 46 25.44 -11.59 23.45
CA GLY A 46 26.15 -10.67 22.55
C GLY A 46 26.09 -9.21 23.02
N PRO A 47 26.63 -8.29 22.21
CA PRO A 47 26.60 -6.85 22.48
C PRO A 47 25.17 -6.34 22.64
N LYS A 48 24.98 -5.29 23.45
CA LYS A 48 23.69 -4.62 23.63
C LYS A 48 23.07 -4.28 22.27
N ILE A 49 21.80 -4.61 22.09
CA ILE A 49 21.06 -4.25 20.86
C ILE A 49 20.86 -2.73 20.86
N SER A 50 21.33 -2.06 19.82
CA SER A 50 21.05 -0.64 19.61
C SER A 50 19.57 -0.46 19.32
N THR A 51 18.89 0.41 20.07
CA THR A 51 17.47 0.72 19.87
C THR A 51 17.25 2.25 19.89
N PRO A 52 17.96 3.01 19.05
CA PRO A 52 17.86 4.46 19.05
C PRO A 52 16.45 4.85 18.62
N ASN A 53 15.81 5.77 19.35
CA ASN A 53 14.49 6.31 18.99
C ASN A 53 13.44 5.23 18.67
N ALA A 54 13.48 4.09 19.37
CA ALA A 54 12.63 2.92 19.08
C ALA A 54 11.12 3.14 19.30
N ASP A 55 10.72 4.34 19.73
CA ASP A 55 9.36 4.88 19.70
C ASP A 55 8.90 5.30 18.29
N ARG A 56 9.83 5.56 17.36
CA ARG A 56 9.55 6.08 16.02
C ARG A 56 10.46 5.56 14.90
N CYS A 57 11.54 4.86 15.23
CA CYS A 57 12.43 4.19 14.28
C CYS A 57 12.42 2.68 14.50
N ASP A 58 12.56 1.89 13.44
CA ASP A 58 12.81 0.46 13.59
C ASP A 58 14.27 0.26 14.03
N PHE A 59 14.52 -0.73 14.89
CA PHE A 59 15.87 -1.11 15.33
C PHE A 59 16.37 -2.39 14.65
N LEU A 60 15.58 -2.97 13.72
CA LEU A 60 16.02 -4.08 12.89
C LEU A 60 17.03 -3.62 11.83
N ASP A 61 16.85 -2.41 11.33
CA ASP A 61 17.75 -1.65 10.47
C ASP A 61 17.91 -0.27 11.13
N THR A 62 19.15 0.10 11.49
CA THR A 62 19.43 1.37 12.17
C THR A 62 20.11 2.39 11.26
N SER A 63 20.21 2.11 9.96
CA SER A 63 20.89 2.97 9.00
C SER A 63 20.05 4.22 8.69
N VAL A 64 18.75 4.04 8.47
CA VAL A 64 17.79 5.13 8.26
C VAL A 64 16.54 4.85 9.09
N CYS A 65 16.02 5.85 9.81
CA CYS A 65 14.97 5.66 10.83
C CYS A 65 13.70 4.92 10.34
N LEU A 66 13.24 5.22 9.12
CA LEU A 66 12.05 4.58 8.54
C LEU A 66 12.34 3.22 7.88
N GLN A 67 13.60 2.78 7.82
CA GLN A 67 13.96 1.51 7.22
C GLN A 67 13.88 0.35 8.23
N PRO A 68 13.55 -0.87 7.78
CA PRO A 68 13.12 -1.18 6.42
C PRO A 68 11.73 -0.60 6.15
N PHE A 69 11.50 -0.04 4.96
CA PHE A 69 10.24 0.59 4.55
C PHE A 69 9.62 -0.17 3.38
N PRO A 70 8.29 -0.30 3.27
CA PRO A 70 7.26 0.00 4.26
C PRO A 70 7.30 -0.97 5.46
N ASN A 71 6.68 -0.59 6.58
CA ASN A 71 6.70 -1.36 7.83
C ASN A 71 5.47 -1.11 8.70
N ASN A 72 4.87 -2.20 9.20
CA ASN A 72 3.74 -2.13 10.13
C ASN A 72 4.10 -1.54 11.50
N LEU A 73 5.38 -1.29 11.78
CA LEU A 73 5.78 -0.47 12.92
C LEU A 73 5.22 0.96 12.84
N TYR A 74 5.03 1.48 11.63
CA TYR A 74 4.54 2.84 11.38
C TYR A 74 3.03 2.87 11.09
N LEU A 75 2.28 1.89 11.59
CA LEU A 75 0.82 1.91 11.56
C LEU A 75 0.29 2.07 12.97
N ASP A 76 -0.71 2.91 13.12
CA ASP A 76 -1.59 2.91 14.28
C ASP A 76 -2.72 1.91 14.04
N SER A 77 -2.82 0.90 14.90
CA SER A 77 -3.80 -0.19 14.78
C SER A 77 -5.02 0.09 15.66
N GLY A 78 -6.22 -0.13 15.14
CA GLY A 78 -7.47 0.17 15.84
C GLY A 78 -8.18 1.42 15.32
N ALA A 79 -7.77 1.93 14.16
CA ALA A 79 -8.51 2.95 13.44
C ALA A 79 -9.83 2.38 12.91
N GLY A 80 -10.88 3.20 12.82
CA GLY A 80 -12.16 2.84 12.21
C GLY A 80 -12.14 2.81 10.68
N THR A 81 -11.02 2.39 10.08
CA THR A 81 -10.80 2.31 8.63
C THR A 81 -11.03 0.88 8.11
N ALA A 82 -11.13 0.72 6.79
CA ALA A 82 -11.37 -0.59 6.17
C ALA A 82 -10.28 -1.63 6.48
N THR A 83 -9.00 -1.23 6.61
CA THR A 83 -7.92 -2.14 7.04
C THR A 83 -7.81 -2.27 8.56
N GLY A 84 -8.52 -1.45 9.32
CA GLY A 84 -8.36 -1.29 10.77
C GLY A 84 -7.05 -0.61 11.19
N ASN A 85 -6.33 0.03 10.25
CA ASN A 85 -5.07 0.74 10.51
C ASN A 85 -5.08 2.15 9.90
N ARG A 86 -4.18 2.99 10.38
CA ARG A 86 -3.81 4.26 9.74
C ARG A 86 -2.30 4.39 9.72
N ILE A 87 -1.72 4.95 8.66
CA ILE A 87 -0.29 5.26 8.67
C ILE A 87 0.00 6.31 9.76
N ASN A 88 1.08 6.09 10.51
CA ASN A 88 1.50 6.94 11.62
C ASN A 88 3.01 7.19 11.55
N LEU A 89 3.45 7.87 10.49
CA LEU A 89 4.81 8.35 10.35
C LEU A 89 5.03 9.56 11.25
N ASN A 90 6.01 9.46 12.14
CA ASN A 90 6.38 10.56 13.01
C ASN A 90 7.20 11.60 12.23
N PRO A 91 6.86 12.91 12.27
CA PRO A 91 7.59 13.95 11.55
C PRO A 91 9.11 13.96 11.82
N LYS A 92 9.54 13.59 13.03
CA LYS A 92 10.98 13.51 13.39
C LYS A 92 11.71 12.28 12.80
N SER A 93 11.00 11.43 12.07
CA SER A 93 11.53 10.26 11.38
C SER A 93 11.60 10.46 9.88
N MET A 94 10.94 11.50 9.37
CA MET A 94 10.84 11.77 7.94
C MET A 94 12.20 12.22 7.39
N PRO A 95 12.57 11.78 6.18
CA PRO A 95 13.75 12.28 5.50
C PRO A 95 13.68 13.80 5.35
N ALA A 96 14.84 14.44 5.49
CA ALA A 96 15.01 15.87 5.24
C ALA A 96 15.78 16.08 3.94
N ASN A 97 15.43 17.15 3.22
CA ASN A 97 16.19 17.60 2.06
C ASN A 97 17.56 18.19 2.48
N ALA A 98 18.37 18.60 1.50
CA ALA A 98 19.70 19.18 1.76
C ALA A 98 19.67 20.47 2.62
N ALA A 99 18.53 21.17 2.67
CA ALA A 99 18.31 22.34 3.53
C ALA A 99 17.81 21.98 4.94
N GLY A 100 17.65 20.69 5.26
CA GLY A 100 17.16 20.21 6.55
C GLY A 100 15.63 20.24 6.69
N THR A 101 14.88 20.58 5.64
CA THR A 101 13.41 20.55 5.66
C THR A 101 12.93 19.10 5.53
N ALA A 102 12.29 18.60 6.59
CA ALA A 102 11.68 17.28 6.61
C ALA A 102 10.40 17.25 5.76
N ILE A 103 10.15 16.10 5.12
CA ILE A 103 8.87 15.82 4.45
C ILE A 103 7.75 15.86 5.51
N ASP A 104 6.67 16.60 5.24
CA ASP A 104 5.46 16.58 6.06
C ASP A 104 4.69 15.26 5.81
N PRO A 105 4.51 14.39 6.82
CA PRO A 105 3.79 13.14 6.65
C PRO A 105 2.27 13.28 6.74
N THR A 106 1.71 14.47 6.98
CA THR A 106 0.28 14.66 7.31
C THR A 106 -0.64 13.96 6.30
N GLU A 107 -0.46 14.20 5.00
CA GLU A 107 -1.29 13.59 3.96
C GLU A 107 -1.02 12.09 3.79
N ILE A 108 0.22 11.64 4.01
CA ILE A 108 0.57 10.21 3.98
C ILE A 108 -0.13 9.49 5.14
N ASN A 109 -0.20 10.13 6.31
CA ASN A 109 -0.80 9.60 7.53
C ASN A 109 -2.33 9.50 7.46
N ARG A 110 -3.00 10.06 6.44
CA ARG A 110 -4.45 9.85 6.25
C ARG A 110 -4.79 8.47 5.68
N ASN A 111 -3.82 7.79 5.06
CA ASN A 111 -4.05 6.52 4.40
C ASN A 111 -4.16 5.37 5.40
N ASP A 112 -5.00 4.39 5.08
CA ASP A 112 -5.19 3.20 5.92
C ASP A 112 -4.17 2.07 5.64
N GLY A 113 -3.16 2.33 4.81
CA GLY A 113 -2.08 1.42 4.51
C GLY A 113 -1.13 2.00 3.44
N PHE A 114 -0.07 1.26 3.13
CA PHE A 114 0.90 1.67 2.12
C PHE A 114 0.39 1.44 0.69
N SER A 115 0.94 2.16 -0.29
CA SER A 115 0.51 2.08 -1.70
C SER A 115 0.57 0.65 -2.28
N PRO A 116 -0.40 0.24 -3.12
CA PRO A 116 -0.31 -0.99 -3.91
C PRO A 116 0.93 -1.06 -4.83
N GLY A 117 1.52 0.09 -5.18
CA GLY A 117 2.76 0.19 -5.97
C GLY A 117 4.03 0.39 -5.12
N GLN A 118 3.94 0.32 -3.79
CA GLN A 118 5.03 0.68 -2.89
C GLN A 118 6.27 -0.20 -3.12
N ALA A 119 7.42 0.43 -3.45
CA ALA A 119 8.71 -0.25 -3.40
C ALA A 119 9.12 -0.52 -1.96
N ILE A 120 9.78 -1.64 -1.73
CA ILE A 120 10.36 -2.00 -0.43
C ILE A 120 11.84 -1.60 -0.46
N VAL A 121 12.29 -0.85 0.53
CA VAL A 121 13.66 -0.31 0.62
C VAL A 121 14.27 -0.60 1.98
N LEU A 122 15.55 -0.96 2.00
CA LEU A 122 16.34 -1.12 3.21
C LEU A 122 17.83 -1.05 2.90
N HIS A 123 18.62 -0.73 3.93
CA HIS A 123 20.07 -0.79 3.85
C HIS A 123 20.57 -2.14 4.40
N ILE A 124 21.61 -2.68 3.78
CA ILE A 124 22.22 -3.95 4.19
C ILE A 124 23.73 -3.84 4.07
N ASP A 125 24.42 -3.70 5.20
CA ASP A 125 25.88 -3.66 5.24
C ASP A 125 26.51 -4.84 4.48
N GLY A 126 27.31 -4.51 3.47
CA GLY A 126 28.00 -5.47 2.60
C GLY A 126 27.15 -6.05 1.45
N LEU A 127 25.89 -5.62 1.28
CA LEU A 127 25.11 -5.78 0.05
C LEU A 127 24.90 -4.40 -0.56
N ASP A 128 26.00 -3.78 -0.94
CA ASP A 128 26.14 -2.35 -1.28
C ASP A 128 26.54 -2.12 -2.74
N ASN A 129 26.77 -3.19 -3.51
CA ASN A 129 27.17 -3.11 -4.91
C ASN A 129 26.61 -4.27 -5.73
N GLN A 130 26.72 -4.13 -7.06
CA GLN A 130 26.21 -5.10 -8.01
C GLN A 130 26.87 -6.49 -7.84
N ALA A 131 28.16 -6.55 -7.51
CA ALA A 131 28.85 -7.83 -7.32
C ALA A 131 28.28 -8.62 -6.13
N ALA A 132 27.94 -7.96 -5.03
CA ALA A 132 27.27 -8.57 -3.88
C ALA A 132 25.82 -8.98 -4.20
N PHE A 133 25.10 -8.15 -4.97
CA PHE A 133 23.77 -8.45 -5.48
C PHE A 133 23.75 -9.74 -6.32
N ASP A 134 24.61 -9.83 -7.34
CA ASP A 134 24.70 -10.97 -8.24
C ASP A 134 25.11 -12.23 -7.49
N ARG A 135 26.09 -12.11 -6.60
CA ARG A 135 26.59 -13.23 -5.79
C ARG A 135 25.55 -13.76 -4.80
N SER A 136 24.63 -12.91 -4.38
CA SER A 136 23.48 -13.31 -3.57
C SER A 136 22.42 -14.09 -4.37
N GLY A 137 22.46 -14.01 -5.71
CA GLY A 137 21.45 -14.59 -6.59
C GLY A 137 20.09 -13.91 -6.43
N ILE A 138 20.10 -12.60 -6.23
CA ILE A 138 18.87 -11.80 -6.16
C ILE A 138 18.32 -11.66 -7.59
N VAL A 139 17.00 -11.67 -7.74
CA VAL A 139 16.33 -11.60 -9.05
C VAL A 139 16.40 -10.16 -9.58
N PRO A 140 17.09 -9.89 -10.70
CA PRO A 140 17.09 -8.59 -11.37
C PRO A 140 15.84 -8.37 -12.23
N ILE A 141 15.66 -7.15 -12.72
CA ILE A 141 14.53 -6.75 -13.56
C ILE A 141 14.51 -7.42 -14.94
N ASP A 142 15.69 -7.76 -15.49
CA ASP A 142 15.85 -8.36 -16.82
C ASP A 142 15.62 -9.89 -16.84
N ALA A 143 15.61 -10.53 -15.66
CA ALA A 143 15.30 -11.95 -15.48
C ALA A 143 14.16 -12.20 -14.47
N PRO A 144 13.01 -11.50 -14.56
CA PRO A 144 12.02 -11.47 -13.49
C PRO A 144 11.37 -12.84 -13.26
N ALA A 145 11.34 -13.69 -14.29
CA ALA A 145 10.81 -15.06 -14.22
C ALA A 145 11.53 -15.94 -13.17
N GLU A 146 12.77 -15.61 -12.81
CA GLU A 146 13.57 -16.35 -11.84
C GLU A 146 12.98 -16.32 -10.43
N TYR A 147 12.08 -15.38 -10.12
CA TYR A 147 11.38 -15.36 -8.83
C TYR A 147 10.75 -16.72 -8.49
N ARG A 148 10.33 -17.50 -9.50
CA ARG A 148 9.69 -18.82 -9.35
C ARG A 148 10.61 -19.87 -8.73
N GLN A 149 11.93 -19.70 -8.81
CA GLN A 149 12.89 -20.63 -8.24
C GLN A 149 12.65 -20.80 -6.72
N LYS A 150 12.85 -22.01 -6.22
CA LYS A 150 12.49 -22.35 -4.83
C LYS A 150 13.40 -21.68 -3.79
N LYS A 151 14.63 -21.32 -4.14
CA LYS A 151 15.69 -20.91 -3.20
C LYS A 151 16.03 -19.40 -3.26
N GLN A 152 15.08 -18.56 -3.65
CA GLN A 152 15.32 -17.12 -3.75
C GLN A 152 15.74 -16.47 -2.42
N PRO A 153 16.70 -15.52 -2.42
CA PRO A 153 17.17 -14.81 -1.24
C PRO A 153 16.19 -13.73 -0.78
N VAL A 154 15.48 -13.09 -1.72
CA VAL A 154 14.41 -12.12 -1.47
C VAL A 154 13.07 -12.83 -1.61
N ILE A 155 12.27 -12.80 -0.54
CA ILE A 155 10.96 -13.47 -0.49
C ILE A 155 9.95 -12.49 0.06
N VAL A 156 8.86 -12.28 -0.66
CA VAL A 156 7.68 -11.60 -0.16
C VAL A 156 6.51 -12.58 -0.22
N ILE A 157 5.73 -12.69 0.86
CA ILE A 157 4.53 -13.53 0.90
C ILE A 157 3.31 -12.72 1.34
N ASN A 158 2.15 -12.99 0.75
CA ASN A 158 0.87 -12.55 1.30
C ASN A 158 0.65 -13.33 2.63
N ALA A 159 0.41 -12.62 3.73
CA ALA A 159 0.32 -13.18 5.08
C ALA A 159 -0.97 -13.97 5.34
N THR A 160 -2.01 -13.76 4.51
CA THR A 160 -3.28 -14.47 4.53
C THR A 160 -3.14 -15.77 3.77
N THR A 161 -2.83 -15.70 2.48
CA THR A 161 -2.75 -16.87 1.58
C THR A 161 -1.47 -17.70 1.78
N LYS A 162 -0.43 -17.08 2.37
CA LYS A 162 0.93 -17.64 2.52
C LYS A 162 1.57 -17.99 1.18
N GLN A 163 1.07 -17.41 0.09
CA GLN A 163 1.65 -17.55 -1.24
C GLN A 163 2.73 -16.49 -1.46
N ARG A 164 3.73 -16.83 -2.29
CA ARG A 164 4.78 -15.89 -2.67
C ARG A 164 4.22 -14.87 -3.65
N HIS A 165 4.50 -13.60 -3.40
CA HIS A 165 4.27 -12.54 -4.35
C HIS A 165 5.47 -12.43 -5.30
N PRO A 166 5.27 -12.23 -6.61
CA PRO A 166 6.36 -12.05 -7.56
C PRO A 166 7.05 -10.69 -7.33
N VAL A 167 8.37 -10.73 -7.18
CA VAL A 167 9.20 -9.54 -6.96
C VAL A 167 10.51 -9.68 -7.72
N PHE A 168 11.09 -8.55 -8.11
CA PHE A 168 12.50 -8.40 -8.46
C PHE A 168 13.13 -7.37 -7.52
N ALA A 169 14.43 -7.20 -7.58
CA ALA A 169 15.12 -6.15 -6.85
C ALA A 169 16.25 -5.54 -7.68
N GLU A 170 16.76 -4.42 -7.21
CA GLU A 170 17.85 -3.66 -7.79
C GLU A 170 18.66 -2.98 -6.68
N MET A 171 19.91 -2.67 -6.98
CA MET A 171 20.70 -1.77 -6.14
C MET A 171 20.35 -0.33 -6.49
N ASP A 172 20.22 0.52 -5.48
CA ASP A 172 20.05 1.96 -5.67
C ASP A 172 21.24 2.53 -6.44
N SER A 173 20.95 3.16 -7.59
CA SER A 173 21.96 3.72 -8.48
C SER A 173 22.24 5.20 -8.22
N ILE A 174 21.53 5.83 -7.28
CA ILE A 174 21.65 7.27 -7.02
C ILE A 174 22.86 7.61 -6.14
N PRO A 175 23.15 6.91 -5.03
CA PRO A 175 24.29 7.27 -4.19
C PRO A 175 25.64 7.08 -4.89
N GLU A 176 26.54 8.06 -4.68
CA GLU A 176 27.91 8.02 -5.22
C GLU A 176 28.73 6.90 -4.57
N ALA A 177 28.65 6.78 -3.24
CA ALA A 177 29.34 5.74 -2.49
C ALA A 177 28.50 4.47 -2.42
N ASP A 178 29.12 3.32 -2.74
CA ASP A 178 28.46 2.01 -2.62
C ASP A 178 27.88 1.80 -1.21
N SER A 179 28.61 2.21 -0.17
CA SER A 179 28.18 2.06 1.24
C SER A 179 26.87 2.77 1.59
N ASP A 180 26.39 3.68 0.74
CA ASP A 180 25.14 4.42 0.95
C ASP A 180 23.98 3.81 0.15
N ARG A 181 24.24 2.81 -0.69
CA ARG A 181 23.24 2.20 -1.56
C ARG A 181 22.26 1.34 -0.79
N ASN A 182 20.99 1.45 -1.15
CA ASN A 182 19.92 0.61 -0.64
C ASN A 182 19.66 -0.57 -1.59
N LEU A 183 19.11 -1.65 -1.04
CA LEU A 183 18.41 -2.64 -1.84
C LEU A 183 16.97 -2.17 -2.04
N ILE A 184 16.54 -2.07 -3.29
CA ILE A 184 15.16 -1.72 -3.67
C ILE A 184 14.49 -2.98 -4.21
N ILE A 185 13.40 -3.43 -3.58
CA ILE A 185 12.62 -4.60 -3.99
C ILE A 185 11.28 -4.12 -4.53
N ARG A 186 10.96 -4.51 -5.77
CA ARG A 186 9.76 -4.04 -6.48
C ARG A 186 8.78 -5.18 -6.74
N PRO A 187 7.47 -4.93 -6.58
CA PRO A 187 6.45 -5.87 -7.01
C PRO A 187 6.45 -6.01 -8.55
N LEU A 188 6.36 -7.24 -9.06
CA LEU A 188 6.12 -7.49 -10.50
C LEU A 188 4.65 -7.31 -10.89
N ARG A 189 3.77 -7.23 -9.89
CA ARG A 189 2.35 -6.87 -9.99
C ARG A 189 1.99 -6.16 -8.70
N ASN A 190 1.13 -5.15 -8.74
CA ASN A 190 0.74 -4.41 -7.53
C ASN A 190 0.39 -5.34 -6.36
N TRP A 191 0.73 -4.91 -5.16
CA TRP A 191 0.28 -5.56 -3.94
C TRP A 191 -1.25 -5.51 -3.90
N GLU A 192 -1.86 -6.61 -3.48
CA GLU A 192 -3.31 -6.68 -3.33
C GLU A 192 -3.79 -5.72 -2.23
N GLU A 193 -4.79 -4.90 -2.55
CA GLU A 193 -5.39 -3.90 -1.65
C GLU A 193 -5.93 -4.55 -0.36
N GLY A 194 -5.77 -3.86 0.76
CA GLY A 194 -6.14 -4.33 2.09
C GLY A 194 -5.40 -5.57 2.58
N GLN A 195 -4.46 -6.12 1.80
CA GLN A 195 -3.69 -7.29 2.20
C GLN A 195 -2.44 -6.91 2.98
N ARG A 196 -1.89 -7.90 3.68
CA ARG A 196 -0.65 -7.78 4.44
C ARG A 196 0.42 -8.68 3.86
N TYR A 197 1.63 -8.16 3.71
CA TYR A 197 2.76 -8.89 3.14
C TYR A 197 3.89 -9.01 4.15
N ILE A 198 4.57 -10.17 4.16
CA ILE A 198 5.76 -10.43 4.97
C ILE A 198 6.96 -10.50 4.02
N VAL A 199 7.95 -9.66 4.27
CA VAL A 199 9.26 -9.69 3.63
C VAL A 199 10.18 -10.60 4.43
N ALA A 200 10.95 -11.44 3.76
CA ALA A 200 11.95 -12.31 4.37
C ALA A 200 13.19 -12.40 3.47
N LEU A 201 14.33 -12.03 4.03
CA LEU A 201 15.62 -12.05 3.36
C LEU A 201 16.50 -13.17 3.91
N ARG A 202 17.28 -13.83 3.05
CA ARG A 202 18.19 -14.91 3.45
C ARG A 202 19.33 -15.09 2.46
N ASN A 203 20.38 -15.78 2.90
CA ASN A 203 21.51 -16.20 2.06
C ASN A 203 22.20 -15.07 1.28
N LEU A 204 22.10 -13.84 1.78
CA LEU A 204 22.80 -12.69 1.22
C LEU A 204 24.31 -12.85 1.39
N ARG A 205 25.05 -12.34 0.42
CA ARG A 205 26.50 -12.42 0.32
C ARG A 205 27.10 -11.08 -0.04
N THR A 206 28.27 -10.83 0.51
CA THR A 206 29.17 -9.76 0.08
C THR A 206 29.78 -10.06 -1.28
N ALA A 207 30.42 -9.06 -1.91
CA ALA A 207 31.12 -9.21 -3.18
C ALA A 207 32.20 -10.32 -3.15
N ASP A 208 32.91 -10.48 -2.03
CA ASP A 208 33.90 -11.55 -1.83
C ASP A 208 33.27 -12.94 -1.53
N GLY A 209 31.94 -13.02 -1.43
CA GLY A 209 31.19 -14.25 -1.23
C GLY A 209 30.96 -14.69 0.21
N LYS A 210 31.44 -13.90 1.19
CA LYS A 210 31.13 -14.15 2.60
C LYS A 210 29.63 -14.00 2.83
N LYS A 211 29.09 -14.87 3.69
CA LYS A 211 27.68 -14.80 4.08
C LYS A 211 27.45 -13.59 4.99
N ILE A 212 26.51 -12.73 4.61
CA ILE A 212 26.05 -11.63 5.45
C ILE A 212 25.24 -12.20 6.61
N LYS A 213 25.63 -11.82 7.83
CA LYS A 213 24.99 -12.29 9.07
C LYS A 213 23.79 -11.41 9.39
N ALA A 214 22.74 -12.00 9.94
CA ALA A 214 21.60 -11.26 10.47
C ALA A 214 22.07 -10.22 11.52
N PRO A 215 21.58 -8.97 11.48
CA PRO A 215 21.88 -7.98 12.50
C PRO A 215 21.41 -8.47 13.86
N ASN A 216 22.10 -8.07 14.93
CA ASN A 216 21.81 -8.58 16.27
C ASN A 216 20.36 -8.32 16.70
N GLY A 217 19.78 -7.17 16.29
CA GLY A 217 18.39 -6.79 16.55
C GLY A 217 17.37 -7.79 15.99
N PHE A 218 17.62 -8.36 14.82
CA PHE A 218 16.77 -9.43 14.27
C PHE A 218 17.18 -10.82 14.78
N LYS A 219 18.48 -11.06 14.99
CA LYS A 219 19.04 -12.36 15.39
C LYS A 219 18.44 -12.88 16.70
N VAL A 220 18.19 -12.01 17.67
CA VAL A 220 17.55 -12.37 18.94
C VAL A 220 16.15 -12.96 18.75
N TYR A 221 15.42 -12.47 17.74
CA TYR A 221 14.18 -13.08 17.31
C TYR A 221 14.49 -14.35 16.52
N SER A 222 15.21 -14.32 15.42
CA SER A 222 15.40 -15.51 14.57
C SER A 222 15.98 -16.75 15.28
N LYS A 223 16.78 -16.55 16.33
CA LYS A 223 17.41 -17.62 17.13
C LYS A 223 16.74 -17.94 18.46
N LYS A 224 15.62 -17.28 18.82
CA LYS A 224 14.95 -17.42 20.13
C LYS A 224 15.88 -17.13 21.31
N LEU A 225 16.65 -16.05 21.21
CA LEU A 225 17.55 -15.61 22.28
C LEU A 225 16.86 -14.52 23.10
N ILE A 226 16.65 -14.76 24.39
CA ILE A 226 16.00 -13.83 25.31
C ILE A 226 17.01 -12.77 25.77
N THR A 227 16.61 -11.51 25.72
CA THR A 227 17.40 -10.36 26.18
C THR A 227 16.80 -9.79 27.48
N LYS A 228 17.55 -8.91 28.16
CA LYS A 228 17.03 -8.12 29.30
C LYS A 228 16.42 -6.78 28.85
N GLN A 229 16.44 -6.47 27.55
CA GLN A 229 16.07 -5.15 27.06
C GLN A 229 14.58 -5.08 26.76
N LYS A 230 13.82 -4.34 27.58
CA LYS A 230 12.36 -4.21 27.45
C LYS A 230 11.90 -3.85 26.04
N LYS A 231 12.55 -2.88 25.38
CA LYS A 231 12.24 -2.47 24.00
C LYS A 231 12.32 -3.63 23.00
N VAL A 232 13.31 -4.51 23.12
CA VAL A 232 13.46 -5.70 22.29
C VAL A 232 12.41 -6.76 22.66
N GLU A 233 12.23 -7.05 23.95
CA GLU A 233 11.32 -8.10 24.39
C GLU A 233 9.84 -7.78 24.10
N ASN A 234 9.45 -6.50 24.15
CA ASN A 234 8.09 -6.06 23.83
C ASN A 234 7.64 -6.47 22.41
N ARG A 235 8.56 -6.52 21.43
CA ARG A 235 8.24 -6.89 20.04
C ARG A 235 8.28 -8.41 19.80
N ARG A 236 8.73 -9.22 20.78
CA ARG A 236 8.91 -10.67 20.58
C ARG A 236 7.61 -11.39 20.29
N ALA A 237 6.54 -11.09 21.03
CA ALA A 237 5.23 -11.72 20.81
C ALA A 237 4.71 -11.44 19.39
N TYR A 238 4.88 -10.20 18.91
CA TYR A 238 4.54 -9.81 17.54
C TYR A 238 5.31 -10.67 16.53
N PHE A 239 6.63 -10.76 16.65
CA PHE A 239 7.46 -11.58 15.77
C PHE A 239 7.05 -13.05 15.74
N GLU A 240 6.77 -13.65 16.90
CA GLU A 240 6.33 -15.05 16.98
C GLU A 240 4.98 -15.26 16.29
N GLN A 241 3.98 -14.41 16.60
CA GLN A 241 2.60 -14.62 16.18
C GLN A 241 2.30 -14.12 14.77
N LYS A 242 2.85 -12.97 14.40
CA LYS A 242 2.49 -12.24 13.17
C LYS A 242 3.46 -12.52 12.02
N ILE A 243 4.74 -12.78 12.31
CA ILE A 243 5.79 -13.05 11.30
C ILE A 243 6.09 -14.55 11.20
N PHE A 244 6.70 -15.16 12.23
CA PHE A 244 7.26 -16.51 12.12
C PHE A 244 6.22 -17.62 12.04
N LYS A 245 5.02 -17.44 12.63
CA LYS A 245 3.91 -18.40 12.48
C LYS A 245 3.40 -18.49 11.03
N LYS A 246 3.56 -17.42 10.25
CA LYS A 246 3.11 -17.34 8.85
C LYS A 246 4.17 -17.85 7.87
N LEU A 247 5.46 -17.64 8.17
CA LEU A 247 6.57 -18.21 7.41
C LEU A 247 6.65 -19.73 7.62
N LYS A 248 6.10 -20.51 6.68
CA LYS A 248 6.20 -21.98 6.69
C LYS A 248 7.68 -22.41 6.69
N LYS A 249 8.03 -23.54 7.29
CA LYS A 249 9.41 -24.09 7.22
C LYS A 249 9.63 -24.83 5.89
N THR A 250 9.68 -24.11 4.77
CA THR A 250 9.85 -24.70 3.44
C THR A 250 11.06 -24.14 2.71
N LYS A 251 11.47 -24.79 1.62
CA LYS A 251 12.50 -24.23 0.72
C LYS A 251 12.09 -22.85 0.18
N ARG A 252 10.79 -22.62 -0.06
CA ARG A 252 10.24 -21.38 -0.66
C ARG A 252 10.23 -20.17 0.27
N THR A 253 10.08 -20.39 1.58
CA THR A 253 9.98 -19.33 2.59
C THR A 253 11.20 -19.27 3.52
N GLY A 254 12.07 -20.28 3.46
CA GLY A 254 13.23 -20.41 4.34
C GLY A 254 12.89 -20.91 5.73
N ARG A 255 13.93 -21.27 6.49
CA ARG A 255 13.78 -21.55 7.92
C ARG A 255 14.11 -20.28 8.69
N ARG A 256 13.32 -19.96 9.71
CA ARG A 256 13.54 -18.82 10.62
C ARG A 256 15.02 -18.59 10.99
N LYS A 257 15.75 -19.66 11.36
CA LYS A 257 17.16 -19.58 11.80
C LYS A 257 18.15 -19.21 10.68
N GLU A 258 17.73 -19.25 9.42
CA GLU A 258 18.54 -19.01 8.22
C GLU A 258 18.32 -17.60 7.65
N LEU A 259 17.31 -16.88 8.14
CA LEU A 259 16.95 -15.53 7.68
C LEU A 259 17.98 -14.49 8.13
N TYR A 260 18.26 -13.55 7.23
CA TYR A 260 18.97 -12.31 7.50
C TYR A 260 18.04 -11.32 8.22
N MET A 261 16.84 -11.09 7.68
CA MET A 261 15.82 -10.20 8.24
C MET A 261 14.42 -10.64 7.81
N ALA A 262 13.39 -10.26 8.57
CA ALA A 262 11.99 -10.35 8.16
C ALA A 262 11.14 -9.31 8.91
N TRP A 263 10.15 -8.73 8.22
CA TRP A 263 9.16 -7.79 8.74
C TRP A 263 7.89 -7.85 7.87
N ASP A 264 6.88 -7.07 8.17
CA ASP A 264 5.65 -7.00 7.39
C ASP A 264 5.15 -5.57 7.17
N PHE A 265 4.31 -5.41 6.15
CA PHE A 265 3.61 -4.17 5.83
C PHE A 265 2.18 -4.49 5.35
N SER A 266 1.26 -3.55 5.54
CA SER A 266 -0.14 -3.64 5.10
C SER A 266 -0.42 -2.63 4.00
N VAL A 267 -1.17 -3.05 2.99
CA VAL A 267 -1.52 -2.25 1.81
C VAL A 267 -2.83 -1.52 2.06
N ALA A 268 -2.96 -0.29 1.56
CA ALA A 268 -4.18 0.50 1.63
C ALA A 268 -5.37 -0.26 1.03
N SER A 269 -6.57 0.03 1.54
CA SER A 269 -7.82 -0.49 1.00
C SER A 269 -8.21 0.22 -0.31
N ALA A 270 -9.05 -0.44 -1.12
CA ALA A 270 -9.65 0.18 -2.31
C ALA A 270 -10.41 1.48 -1.95
N GLU A 271 -11.10 1.48 -0.81
CA GLU A 271 -11.84 2.62 -0.29
C GLU A 271 -10.91 3.80 -0.01
N SER A 272 -9.88 3.62 0.81
CA SER A 272 -8.93 4.71 1.13
C SER A 272 -8.20 5.27 -0.10
N LEU A 273 -7.98 4.44 -1.13
CA LEU A 273 -7.32 4.85 -2.38
C LEU A 273 -8.23 5.66 -3.32
N SER A 274 -9.55 5.49 -3.22
CA SER A 274 -10.51 6.04 -4.21
C SER A 274 -11.52 7.01 -3.62
N GLU A 275 -11.83 6.93 -2.32
CA GLU A 275 -12.93 7.66 -1.66
C GLU A 275 -12.90 9.17 -1.92
N ARG A 276 -11.70 9.78 -1.92
CA ARG A 276 -11.56 11.23 -2.05
C ARG A 276 -11.97 11.70 -3.44
N VAL A 277 -11.47 11.05 -4.48
CA VAL A 277 -11.80 11.42 -5.87
C VAL A 277 -13.24 11.07 -6.21
N LEU A 278 -13.76 9.95 -5.68
CA LEU A 278 -15.15 9.58 -5.87
C LEU A 278 -16.09 10.59 -5.19
N ALA A 279 -15.78 11.03 -3.97
CA ALA A 279 -16.59 12.03 -3.30
C ALA A 279 -16.57 13.38 -3.99
N MET A 280 -15.40 13.86 -4.45
CA MET A 280 -15.32 15.09 -5.24
C MET A 280 -16.10 14.97 -6.55
N ARG A 281 -15.99 13.82 -7.24
CA ARG A 281 -16.76 13.56 -8.47
C ARG A 281 -18.25 13.60 -8.18
N ASP A 282 -18.72 12.81 -7.22
CA ASP A 282 -20.14 12.67 -6.93
C ASP A 282 -20.72 14.01 -6.44
N ASP A 283 -19.97 14.79 -5.66
CA ASP A 283 -20.37 16.13 -5.23
C ASP A 283 -20.42 17.15 -6.38
N ALA A 284 -19.47 17.12 -7.32
CA ALA A 284 -19.43 18.01 -8.47
C ALA A 284 -20.58 17.73 -9.46
N PHE A 285 -20.87 16.46 -9.74
CA PHE A 285 -21.97 16.07 -10.62
C PHE A 285 -23.35 16.31 -9.98
N ALA A 286 -23.48 16.09 -8.67
CA ALA A 286 -24.72 16.39 -7.94
C ALA A 286 -25.10 17.87 -8.07
N LYS A 287 -24.12 18.78 -8.14
CA LYS A 287 -24.34 20.23 -8.36
C LYS A 287 -24.86 20.56 -9.75
N LEU A 288 -24.55 19.72 -10.73
CA LEU A 288 -25.11 19.80 -12.07
C LEU A 288 -26.48 19.12 -12.17
N GLY A 289 -26.93 18.43 -11.13
CA GLY A 289 -28.23 17.74 -11.11
C GLY A 289 -28.16 16.24 -11.41
N ASP A 290 -26.97 15.65 -11.55
CA ASP A 290 -26.79 14.21 -11.71
C ASP A 290 -26.31 13.59 -10.39
N THR A 291 -27.16 12.78 -9.77
CA THR A 291 -26.88 12.13 -8.47
C THR A 291 -26.69 10.62 -8.60
N ASN A 292 -26.77 10.05 -9.81
CA ASN A 292 -26.67 8.62 -10.03
C ASN A 292 -25.79 8.26 -11.25
N LEU A 293 -24.50 8.57 -11.14
CA LEU A 293 -23.51 8.23 -12.17
C LEU A 293 -23.38 6.73 -12.48
N GLY A 294 -23.96 5.85 -11.65
CA GLY A 294 -23.88 4.40 -11.78
C GLY A 294 -24.80 3.82 -12.87
N ASP A 295 -25.93 4.48 -13.16
CA ASP A 295 -26.89 3.99 -14.17
C ASP A 295 -26.48 4.33 -15.61
N ARG A 296 -25.49 5.23 -15.76
CA ARG A 296 -24.95 5.72 -17.04
C ARG A 296 -25.97 6.49 -17.89
N THR A 297 -26.98 7.05 -17.25
CA THR A 297 -27.92 8.00 -17.82
C THR A 297 -27.46 9.38 -17.41
N ILE A 298 -27.28 10.28 -18.38
CA ILE A 298 -26.91 11.67 -18.09
C ILE A 298 -28.16 12.39 -17.63
N GLU A 299 -28.13 12.91 -16.41
CA GLU A 299 -29.15 13.79 -15.85
C GLU A 299 -28.57 15.19 -15.57
N GLY A 300 -29.43 16.15 -15.24
CA GLY A 300 -29.00 17.51 -14.93
C GLY A 300 -28.61 18.36 -16.14
N ASP A 301 -27.84 19.41 -15.86
CA ASP A 301 -27.43 20.45 -16.78
C ASP A 301 -25.95 20.33 -17.17
N SER A 302 -25.62 20.83 -18.37
CA SER A 302 -24.22 21.04 -18.75
C SER A 302 -23.59 22.10 -17.85
N PRO A 303 -22.30 21.98 -17.47
CA PRO A 303 -21.60 23.09 -16.84
C PRO A 303 -21.59 24.32 -17.75
N ALA A 304 -21.50 25.50 -17.14
CA ALA A 304 -21.27 26.74 -17.88
C ALA A 304 -19.91 26.68 -18.59
N PHE A 305 -19.84 27.23 -19.80
CA PHE A 305 -18.61 27.30 -20.56
C PHE A 305 -18.57 28.54 -21.44
N THR A 306 -17.36 29.01 -21.71
CA THR A 306 -17.10 30.12 -22.61
C THR A 306 -16.24 29.65 -23.78
N VAL A 307 -16.75 29.80 -25.01
CA VAL A 307 -15.97 29.53 -26.23
C VAL A 307 -15.09 30.75 -26.51
N THR A 308 -13.79 30.51 -26.65
CA THR A 308 -12.78 31.57 -26.87
C THR A 308 -12.20 31.55 -28.28
N ASP A 309 -12.19 30.40 -28.95
CA ASP A 309 -11.66 30.26 -30.31
C ASP A 309 -12.41 29.16 -31.07
N VAL A 310 -12.70 29.43 -32.35
CA VAL A 310 -13.27 28.46 -33.28
C VAL A 310 -12.46 28.53 -34.57
N GLN A 311 -11.81 27.43 -34.90
CA GLN A 311 -11.02 27.29 -36.11
C GLN A 311 -11.61 26.21 -37.00
N ASP A 312 -12.05 26.59 -38.20
CA ASP A 312 -12.48 25.65 -39.23
C ASP A 312 -11.28 25.13 -40.03
N ASN A 313 -11.30 23.83 -40.34
CA ASN A 313 -10.29 23.11 -41.10
C ASN A 313 -8.84 23.38 -40.64
N PRO A 314 -8.51 23.24 -39.33
CA PRO A 314 -7.16 23.49 -38.83
C PRO A 314 -6.12 22.48 -39.34
N ASP A 315 -6.56 21.31 -39.78
CA ASP A 315 -5.74 20.23 -40.36
C ASP A 315 -6.61 19.40 -41.35
N ILE A 316 -5.98 18.60 -42.22
CA ILE A 316 -6.68 17.72 -43.18
C ILE A 316 -7.62 16.71 -42.51
N GLU A 317 -7.37 16.29 -41.28
CA GLU A 317 -8.21 15.32 -40.57
C GLU A 317 -9.30 15.97 -39.68
N ILE A 318 -9.17 17.27 -39.38
CA ILE A 318 -10.01 17.97 -38.41
C ILE A 318 -10.90 18.97 -39.14
N LEU A 319 -12.22 18.80 -39.00
CA LEU A 319 -13.23 19.71 -39.55
C LEU A 319 -13.25 21.03 -38.78
N ARG A 320 -13.20 20.95 -37.45
CA ARG A 320 -13.29 22.12 -36.58
C ARG A 320 -12.60 21.87 -35.25
N ARG A 321 -11.87 22.87 -34.78
CA ARG A 321 -11.32 22.94 -33.43
C ARG A 321 -12.03 24.04 -32.67
N VAL A 322 -12.57 23.71 -31.50
CA VAL A 322 -13.21 24.65 -30.59
C VAL A 322 -12.40 24.69 -29.29
N LYS A 323 -11.97 25.87 -28.87
CA LYS A 323 -11.33 26.07 -27.57
C LYS A 323 -12.20 26.95 -26.69
N GLY A 324 -12.06 26.75 -25.39
CA GLY A 324 -12.80 27.52 -24.41
C GLY A 324 -12.41 27.17 -22.99
N THR A 325 -13.22 27.63 -22.06
CA THR A 325 -13.14 27.32 -20.63
C THR A 325 -14.44 26.68 -20.18
N ILE A 326 -14.34 25.69 -19.29
CA ILE A 326 -15.44 25.29 -18.42
C ILE A 326 -15.35 26.21 -17.21
N ASP A 327 -16.40 26.98 -16.96
CA ASP A 327 -16.36 28.10 -16.04
C ASP A 327 -16.76 27.64 -14.63
N ASN A 328 -16.12 28.22 -13.60
CA ASN A 328 -16.45 28.01 -12.18
C ASN A 328 -16.46 26.54 -11.73
N VAL A 329 -15.52 25.71 -12.19
CA VAL A 329 -15.39 24.33 -11.73
C VAL A 329 -15.03 24.32 -10.23
N PRO A 330 -15.72 23.52 -9.37
CA PRO A 330 -15.40 23.45 -7.96
C PRO A 330 -13.93 23.11 -7.68
N CYS A 331 -13.26 23.93 -6.88
CA CYS A 331 -11.88 23.71 -6.47
C CYS A 331 -11.82 23.13 -5.05
N TYR A 332 -11.66 21.82 -4.92
CA TYR A 332 -11.56 21.10 -3.63
C TYR A 332 -10.19 21.23 -2.93
N LEU A 333 -9.35 22.16 -3.38
CA LEU A 333 -8.05 22.44 -2.78
C LEU A 333 -8.18 23.57 -1.76
N ASN A 334 -7.18 23.68 -0.88
CA ASN A 334 -7.15 24.65 0.22
C ASN A 334 -6.84 26.09 -0.23
N GLU A 335 -6.75 26.35 -1.53
CA GLU A 335 -6.49 27.65 -2.13
C GLU A 335 -7.37 27.85 -3.39
N ASN A 336 -7.99 29.03 -3.50
CA ASN A 336 -8.82 29.37 -4.65
C ASN A 336 -8.01 29.35 -5.96
N GLY A 337 -8.64 28.94 -7.07
CA GLY A 337 -7.98 28.78 -8.37
C GLY A 337 -7.16 27.50 -8.52
N CYS A 338 -7.15 26.63 -7.50
CA CYS A 338 -6.46 25.34 -7.51
C CYS A 338 -4.97 25.43 -7.93
N PRO A 339 -4.18 26.36 -7.35
CA PRO A 339 -2.81 26.60 -7.81
C PRO A 339 -1.88 25.42 -7.48
N PRO A 340 -0.80 25.23 -8.26
CA PRO A 340 0.23 24.24 -7.93
C PRO A 340 0.78 24.43 -6.52
N GLY A 341 0.93 23.33 -5.78
CA GLY A 341 1.41 23.33 -4.39
C GLY A 341 0.30 23.36 -3.33
N SER A 342 -0.95 23.63 -3.73
CA SER A 342 -2.11 23.44 -2.86
C SER A 342 -2.41 21.95 -2.64
N HIS A 343 -3.16 21.65 -1.58
CA HIS A 343 -3.57 20.30 -1.16
C HIS A 343 -5.08 20.25 -0.97
N PHE A 344 -5.65 19.05 -0.89
CA PHE A 344 -7.09 18.92 -0.58
C PHE A 344 -7.42 19.69 0.69
N MET A 345 -8.52 20.42 0.66
CA MET A 345 -9.02 21.06 1.87
C MET A 345 -9.66 20.00 2.76
N PHE A 346 -9.37 20.04 4.07
CA PHE A 346 -9.94 19.12 5.05
C PHE A 346 -10.38 19.92 6.28
N ASP A 347 -11.51 19.54 6.88
CA ASP A 347 -11.99 20.17 8.13
C ASP A 347 -11.02 19.97 9.31
N SER A 348 -10.24 18.90 9.27
CA SER A 348 -9.27 18.58 10.31
C SER A 348 -8.13 17.69 9.81
N LYS A 349 -7.07 17.59 10.61
CA LYS A 349 -5.95 16.64 10.40
C LYS A 349 -6.37 15.16 10.43
N ASP A 350 -7.55 14.85 10.99
CA ASP A 350 -8.02 13.48 11.16
C ASP A 350 -9.09 13.09 10.12
N SER A 351 -9.65 14.09 9.42
CA SER A 351 -10.60 13.94 8.33
C SER A 351 -9.97 13.17 7.16
N THR A 352 -10.71 12.24 6.57
CA THR A 352 -10.26 11.48 5.40
C THR A 352 -10.85 11.99 4.09
N MET A 353 -11.95 12.74 4.18
CA MET A 353 -12.71 13.26 3.05
C MET A 353 -12.42 14.74 2.85
N PRO A 354 -12.11 15.18 1.61
CA PRO A 354 -11.97 16.59 1.31
C PRO A 354 -13.26 17.35 1.59
N THR A 355 -13.11 18.60 2.02
CA THR A 355 -14.19 19.59 2.05
C THR A 355 -13.94 20.66 0.99
N TRP A 356 -14.89 21.56 0.82
CA TRP A 356 -14.88 22.55 -0.26
C TRP A 356 -15.43 23.88 0.23
N ASP A 357 -14.73 24.97 -0.12
CA ASP A 357 -15.20 26.34 0.08
C ASP A 357 -15.97 26.72 -1.19
N PRO A 358 -17.28 27.01 -1.13
CA PRO A 358 -18.06 27.33 -2.31
C PRO A 358 -17.58 28.54 -3.12
N SER A 359 -16.76 29.41 -2.52
CA SER A 359 -16.11 30.51 -3.23
C SER A 359 -14.88 30.07 -4.04
N TYR A 360 -14.38 28.85 -3.83
CA TYR A 360 -13.19 28.33 -4.46
C TYR A 360 -13.56 27.60 -5.74
N THR A 361 -13.15 28.18 -6.86
CA THR A 361 -13.42 27.67 -8.19
C THR A 361 -12.19 27.82 -9.08
N VAL A 362 -12.21 27.16 -10.24
CA VAL A 362 -11.19 27.30 -11.27
C VAL A 362 -11.85 27.18 -12.64
N ASP A 363 -11.45 28.03 -13.58
CA ASP A 363 -11.84 27.87 -14.98
C ASP A 363 -10.89 26.88 -15.64
N VAL A 364 -11.44 25.81 -16.23
CA VAL A 364 -10.64 24.73 -16.81
C VAL A 364 -10.64 24.85 -18.33
N PRO A 365 -9.47 25.02 -18.98
CA PRO A 365 -9.42 25.13 -20.43
C PRO A 365 -9.78 23.79 -21.08
N PHE A 366 -10.51 23.85 -22.19
CA PHE A 366 -10.79 22.69 -23.04
C PHE A 366 -10.43 22.96 -24.50
N GLN A 367 -10.14 21.87 -25.22
CA GLN A 367 -10.10 21.82 -26.67
C GLN A 367 -10.98 20.66 -27.13
N CYS A 368 -11.89 20.94 -28.06
CA CYS A 368 -12.74 19.95 -28.72
C CYS A 368 -12.39 19.93 -30.21
N ASP A 369 -11.85 18.79 -30.67
CA ASP A 369 -11.53 18.55 -32.07
C ASP A 369 -12.61 17.68 -32.71
N ILE A 370 -13.28 18.22 -33.72
CA ILE A 370 -14.34 17.58 -34.49
C ILE A 370 -13.72 17.07 -35.79
N PRO A 371 -13.63 15.74 -36.01
CA PRO A 371 -12.93 15.19 -37.17
C PRO A 371 -13.77 15.27 -38.45
N ASN A 372 -13.12 15.36 -39.61
CA ASN A 372 -13.77 15.36 -40.92
C ASN A 372 -14.64 14.10 -41.16
N ALA A 373 -14.30 12.98 -40.51
CA ALA A 373 -15.05 11.73 -40.60
C ALA A 373 -16.51 11.81 -40.13
N VAL A 374 -16.90 12.84 -39.37
CA VAL A 374 -18.31 13.06 -39.00
C VAL A 374 -19.16 13.55 -40.16
N VAL A 375 -18.56 14.07 -41.23
CA VAL A 375 -19.27 14.53 -42.43
C VAL A 375 -19.15 13.47 -43.51
N GLY A 376 -20.28 12.89 -43.93
CA GLY A 376 -20.34 11.89 -44.99
C GLY A 376 -21.50 12.13 -45.95
N ALA A 377 -21.21 12.22 -47.25
CA ALA A 377 -22.21 12.38 -48.33
C ALA A 377 -23.23 13.51 -48.08
N GLY A 378 -22.77 14.65 -47.55
CA GLY A 378 -23.62 15.80 -47.23
C GLY A 378 -24.46 15.67 -45.96
N SER A 379 -24.26 14.61 -45.16
CA SER A 379 -24.92 14.39 -43.87
C SER A 379 -23.90 14.36 -42.73
N VAL A 380 -24.29 14.85 -41.55
CA VAL A 380 -23.49 14.73 -40.32
C VAL A 380 -23.89 13.44 -39.60
N LYS A 381 -22.92 12.55 -39.39
CA LYS A 381 -23.04 11.39 -38.51
C LYS A 381 -22.50 11.76 -37.13
N PRO A 382 -23.33 11.71 -36.07
CA PRO A 382 -22.87 11.99 -34.72
C PRO A 382 -21.71 11.05 -34.33
N ALA A 383 -20.57 11.64 -33.95
CA ALA A 383 -19.48 10.90 -33.32
C ALA A 383 -19.80 10.63 -31.84
N ARG A 384 -19.08 9.66 -31.26
CA ARG A 384 -19.03 9.51 -29.81
C ARG A 384 -17.93 10.41 -29.26
N PRO A 385 -18.21 11.24 -28.25
CA PRO A 385 -17.17 12.01 -27.57
C PRO A 385 -16.11 11.07 -27.00
N SER A 386 -14.85 11.47 -27.12
CA SER A 386 -13.72 10.85 -26.42
C SER A 386 -12.98 11.96 -25.70
N LEU A 387 -12.76 11.78 -24.41
CA LEU A 387 -11.99 12.70 -23.59
C LEU A 387 -10.56 12.18 -23.50
N TYR A 388 -9.60 13.01 -23.91
CA TYR A 388 -8.17 12.75 -23.67
C TYR A 388 -7.61 13.92 -22.87
N GLY A 389 -7.40 13.69 -21.57
CA GLY A 389 -6.81 14.66 -20.65
C GLY A 389 -5.31 14.46 -20.55
N HIS A 390 -4.60 15.56 -20.36
CA HIS A 390 -3.16 15.55 -20.17
C HIS A 390 -2.85 15.50 -18.66
N GLY A 391 -2.04 14.52 -18.23
CA GLY A 391 -1.57 14.39 -16.85
C GLY A 391 -0.14 14.93 -16.72
N LEU A 392 0.46 14.82 -15.52
CA LEU A 392 1.86 15.24 -15.28
C LEU A 392 2.91 14.57 -16.22
N LEU A 393 2.52 13.58 -17.04
CA LEU A 393 3.39 12.87 -17.99
C LEU A 393 2.80 12.72 -19.40
N GLY A 394 1.87 13.57 -19.80
CA GLY A 394 1.38 13.59 -21.16
C GLY A 394 0.45 14.74 -21.29
#